data_AF-A0AAU2H0Y6-F1
#
_entry.id   AF-A0AAU2H0Y6-F1
#
_cell.length_a   1.000
_cell.length_b   1.000
_cell.length_c   1.000
_cell.angle_alpha   90.00
_cell.angle_beta   90.00
_cell.angle_gamma   90.00
#
_symmetry.space_group_name_H-M   'P 1'
#
loop_
_entity.id
_entity.type
_entity.pdbx_description
1 polymer ?
#
loop_
_entity_poly.entity_id
_entity_poly.type
_entity_poly.pdbx_seq_one_letter_code
_entity_poly.pdbx_strand_id
1 'polypeptide(L)'
;MNGPAEQGPPLPDDENGTPRIPPPRRAADDIERLPSLLPPPPPEPVVRSHAILKSLLGAWALTACSTEETEAVEAHLTECAPCADEALRLRDAVGLLHTDRSLDLDPLLRSRVLENCLGRRPARIPVPDWASAYDAEAARLDALLNDFGDAEWHAPVRLKWFEREQQVSRKTTVAGVIGHLMAVDGLVAAALGLDDPSGGSLPSGPTARTEAFWTSTRFPLTRAVREPWREQTHTLIRTVSFAGRGAAELAVPYGDFALPLQDALLDRAFECWIHAGDIADAVAYPYDPPSGAHLHRMIDLAARILPDTLAARRRAGLAPPPRHLVAAGSPGRSLRLEIEGAGGGDWYIALDSPAAVGSPDHEVAHIALDAVEFCRLAAGHVPPEDAAAGRLGDREAIRDVLLATASLSRL
;
A
#
# COMPACT_ATOMS: atom_id res chain seq x y z
N MET A 1 -0.68 -62.38 -55.82
CA MET A 1 -0.17 -61.23 -56.59
C MET A 1 0.12 -60.13 -55.59
N ASN A 2 1.30 -59.59 -55.34
CA ASN A 2 2.70 -59.88 -55.70
C ASN A 2 3.53 -59.16 -54.62
N GLY A 3 4.50 -59.83 -54.00
CA GLY A 3 5.72 -59.13 -53.54
C GLY A 3 6.54 -58.71 -54.77
N PRO A 4 7.67 -57.99 -54.65
CA PRO A 4 8.76 -58.41 -53.76
C PRO A 4 9.58 -57.26 -53.13
N ALA A 5 10.58 -57.68 -52.37
CA ALA A 5 11.72 -56.92 -51.87
C ALA A 5 12.70 -56.52 -53.00
N GLU A 6 13.45 -55.44 -52.78
CA GLU A 6 14.78 -55.22 -53.37
C GLU A 6 15.75 -54.71 -52.31
N GLN A 7 16.97 -55.25 -52.33
CA GLN A 7 18.10 -54.95 -51.45
C GLN A 7 19.20 -54.20 -52.21
N GLY A 8 19.87 -53.29 -51.48
CA GLY A 8 21.32 -53.00 -51.54
C GLY A 8 21.73 -51.66 -52.17
N PRO A 9 23.00 -51.22 -52.04
CA PRO A 9 24.01 -51.27 -50.93
C PRO A 9 24.71 -49.87 -50.76
N PRO A 10 25.93 -49.66 -50.19
CA PRO A 10 26.71 -50.25 -49.08
C PRO A 10 27.04 -49.26 -47.91
N LEU A 11 27.75 -49.72 -46.86
CA LEU A 11 28.28 -48.97 -45.68
C LEU A 11 29.36 -47.91 -46.04
N PRO A 12 29.60 -46.89 -45.18
CA PRO A 12 30.69 -47.02 -44.18
C PRO A 12 30.46 -46.36 -42.81
N ASP A 13 31.18 -46.93 -41.84
CA ASP A 13 31.81 -46.39 -40.64
C ASP A 13 31.00 -45.80 -39.47
N ASP A 14 31.24 -46.46 -38.32
CA ASP A 14 31.18 -45.96 -36.95
C ASP A 14 31.52 -44.47 -36.86
N GLU A 15 30.64 -43.69 -36.20
CA GLU A 15 31.00 -42.62 -35.26
C GLU A 15 29.76 -41.74 -34.96
N ASN A 16 29.10 -41.97 -33.82
CA ASN A 16 28.60 -40.88 -32.98
C ASN A 16 28.09 -41.43 -31.64
N GLY A 17 29.05 -41.91 -30.85
CA GLY A 17 28.87 -42.04 -29.42
C GLY A 17 28.59 -40.67 -28.82
N THR A 18 27.44 -40.54 -28.18
CA THR A 18 27.10 -39.45 -27.27
C THR A 18 28.30 -39.11 -26.37
N PRO A 19 28.75 -37.85 -26.30
CA PRO A 19 29.89 -37.49 -25.47
C PRO A 19 29.54 -37.67 -23.99
N ARG A 20 30.03 -38.77 -23.38
CA ARG A 20 30.07 -38.90 -21.93
C ARG A 20 31.15 -37.95 -21.42
N ILE A 21 30.72 -36.84 -20.84
CA ILE A 21 31.60 -35.87 -20.16
C ILE A 21 32.32 -36.60 -19.02
N PRO A 22 33.67 -36.71 -19.05
CA PRO A 22 34.44 -37.26 -17.94
C PRO A 22 34.40 -36.32 -16.73
N PRO A 23 34.44 -36.83 -15.49
CA PRO A 23 34.55 -35.98 -14.31
C PRO A 23 35.88 -35.19 -14.34
N PRO A 24 35.92 -33.98 -13.75
CA PRO A 24 37.11 -33.12 -13.80
C PRO A 24 38.28 -33.80 -13.09
N ARG A 25 39.40 -33.97 -13.82
CA ARG A 25 40.69 -34.40 -13.26
C ARG A 25 41.24 -33.27 -12.38
N ARG A 26 41.88 -33.62 -11.26
CA ARG A 26 42.71 -32.66 -10.51
C ARG A 26 43.92 -32.29 -11.36
N ALA A 27 44.21 -31.01 -11.48
CA ALA A 27 45.39 -30.50 -12.17
C ALA A 27 46.64 -30.81 -11.34
N ALA A 28 47.21 -32.01 -11.49
CA ALA A 28 48.51 -32.33 -10.90
C ALA A 28 49.36 -33.35 -11.68
N ASP A 29 48.85 -34.02 -12.72
CA ASP A 29 49.53 -35.25 -13.20
C ASP A 29 50.17 -35.20 -14.61
N ASP A 30 50.22 -34.05 -15.31
CA ASP A 30 50.78 -34.00 -16.68
C ASP A 30 51.94 -33.00 -16.86
N ILE A 31 52.90 -32.94 -15.93
CA ILE A 31 54.23 -32.37 -16.23
C ILE A 31 55.33 -33.26 -15.61
N GLU A 32 55.62 -34.39 -16.25
CA GLU A 32 56.93 -35.02 -16.11
C GLU A 32 57.97 -34.22 -16.92
N ARG A 33 58.89 -33.60 -16.17
CA ARG A 33 60.28 -33.23 -16.53
C ARG A 33 60.49 -32.35 -17.78
N LEU A 34 60.30 -31.06 -17.60
CA LEU A 34 61.15 -30.05 -18.25
C LEU A 34 62.45 -29.89 -17.43
N PRO A 35 63.63 -29.79 -18.06
CA PRO A 35 64.88 -29.52 -17.33
C PRO A 35 64.75 -28.22 -16.55
N SER A 36 65.21 -28.22 -15.31
CA SER A 36 65.25 -27.05 -14.43
C SER A 36 65.95 -25.89 -15.13
N LEU A 37 65.16 -25.00 -15.71
CA LEU A 37 65.58 -23.63 -15.94
C LEU A 37 65.60 -23.00 -14.56
N LEU A 38 66.79 -22.59 -14.12
CA LEU A 38 66.97 -21.74 -12.95
C LEU A 38 65.88 -20.65 -12.98
N PRO A 39 65.19 -20.37 -11.84
CA PRO A 39 64.27 -19.26 -11.79
C PRO A 39 65.01 -18.00 -12.27
N PRO A 40 64.39 -17.16 -13.12
CA PRO A 40 65.00 -15.89 -13.46
C PRO A 40 65.33 -15.18 -12.14
N PRO A 41 66.49 -14.50 -12.05
CA PRO A 41 66.84 -13.75 -10.85
C PRO A 41 65.64 -12.87 -10.48
N PRO A 42 65.33 -12.71 -9.18
CA PRO A 42 64.26 -11.81 -8.76
C PRO A 42 64.46 -10.47 -9.48
N PRO A 43 63.40 -9.88 -10.07
CA PRO A 43 63.55 -8.59 -10.73
C PRO A 43 64.23 -7.65 -9.73
N GLU A 44 65.37 -7.10 -10.14
CA GLU A 44 66.05 -6.10 -9.32
C GLU A 44 65.01 -5.05 -8.91
N PRO A 45 64.99 -4.61 -7.64
CA PRO A 45 64.02 -3.62 -7.20
C PRO A 45 64.16 -2.43 -8.13
N VAL A 46 63.16 -2.23 -9.00
CA VAL A 46 63.15 -1.11 -9.92
C VAL A 46 63.00 0.10 -9.03
N VAL A 47 64.12 0.73 -8.69
CA VAL A 47 64.14 1.98 -7.93
C VAL A 47 63.51 3.01 -8.84
N ARG A 48 62.19 3.17 -8.68
CA ARG A 48 61.44 4.17 -9.43
C ARG A 48 61.95 5.52 -8.96
N SER A 49 62.43 6.31 -9.92
CA SER A 49 62.87 7.67 -9.60
C SER A 49 61.72 8.47 -9.00
N HIS A 50 62.06 9.45 -8.15
CA HIS A 50 61.09 10.39 -7.59
C HIS A 50 60.18 11.02 -8.68
N ALA A 51 60.72 11.31 -9.86
CA ALA A 51 59.95 11.86 -10.98
C ALA A 51 58.85 10.91 -11.47
N ILE A 52 59.12 9.61 -11.51
CA ILE A 52 58.14 8.58 -11.88
C ILE A 52 57.06 8.48 -10.81
N LEU A 53 57.43 8.40 -9.54
CA LEU A 53 56.47 8.29 -8.42
C LEU A 53 55.59 9.54 -8.32
N LYS A 54 56.16 10.72 -8.56
CA LYS A 54 55.41 11.98 -8.63
C LYS A 54 54.41 11.98 -9.79
N SER A 55 54.75 11.41 -10.95
CA SER A 55 53.83 11.32 -12.09
C SER A 55 52.65 10.36 -11.85
N LEU A 56 52.83 9.38 -10.96
CA LEU A 56 51.79 8.41 -10.60
C LEU A 56 50.77 8.95 -9.58
N LEU A 57 51.02 10.09 -8.93
CA LEU A 57 50.13 10.62 -7.88
C LEU A 57 48.69 10.84 -8.36
N GLY A 58 48.50 11.28 -9.60
CA GLY A 58 47.16 11.46 -10.18
C GLY A 58 46.43 10.14 -10.42
N ALA A 59 47.12 9.13 -10.96
CA ALA A 59 46.58 7.79 -11.16
C ALA A 59 46.30 7.09 -9.83
N TRP A 60 47.18 7.26 -8.85
CA TRP A 60 47.02 6.76 -7.49
C TRP A 60 45.81 7.40 -6.79
N ALA A 61 45.62 8.72 -6.93
CA ALA A 61 44.46 9.43 -6.38
C ALA A 61 43.13 8.93 -6.98
N LEU A 62 43.14 8.46 -8.24
CA LEU A 62 42.01 7.87 -8.93
C LEU A 62 41.88 6.34 -8.73
N THR A 63 42.69 5.72 -7.88
CA THR A 63 42.75 4.25 -7.69
C THR A 63 42.97 3.49 -9.01
N ALA A 64 43.78 4.04 -9.91
CA ALA A 64 44.06 3.51 -11.24
C ALA A 64 45.49 2.93 -11.41
N CYS A 65 46.27 2.88 -10.34
CA CYS A 65 47.60 2.25 -10.33
C CYS A 65 47.53 0.72 -10.21
N SER A 66 48.57 0.02 -10.68
CA SER A 66 48.75 -1.40 -10.34
C SER A 66 49.03 -1.56 -8.83
N THR A 67 48.96 -2.80 -8.32
CA THR A 67 49.31 -3.09 -6.93
C THR A 67 50.76 -2.70 -6.63
N GLU A 68 51.71 -3.05 -7.51
CA GLU A 68 53.14 -2.72 -7.34
C GLU A 68 53.44 -1.22 -7.45
N GLU A 69 52.62 -0.47 -8.18
CA GLU A 69 52.73 0.98 -8.28
C GLU A 69 52.13 1.66 -7.04
N THR A 70 51.01 1.15 -6.53
CA THR A 70 50.35 1.65 -5.33
C THR A 70 51.26 1.52 -4.12
N GLU A 71 51.85 0.35 -3.90
CA GLU A 71 52.81 0.11 -2.81
C GLU A 71 54.03 1.04 -2.90
N ALA A 72 54.56 1.25 -4.13
CA ALA A 72 55.72 2.11 -4.34
C ALA A 72 55.40 3.60 -4.13
N VAL A 73 54.20 4.04 -4.51
CA VAL A 73 53.73 5.41 -4.23
C VAL A 73 53.49 5.59 -2.74
N GLU A 74 52.82 4.66 -2.05
CA GLU A 74 52.57 4.75 -0.61
C GLU A 74 53.86 4.78 0.21
N ALA A 75 54.83 3.93 -0.13
CA ALA A 75 56.16 3.97 0.48
C ALA A 75 56.89 5.31 0.20
N HIS A 76 56.66 5.94 -0.95
CA HIS A 76 57.24 7.24 -1.25
C HIS A 76 56.59 8.39 -0.47
N LEU A 77 55.27 8.33 -0.25
CA LEU A 77 54.52 9.36 0.46
C LEU A 77 54.92 9.47 1.95
N THR A 78 55.40 8.38 2.57
CA THR A 78 55.92 8.41 3.94
C THR A 78 57.27 9.13 4.05
N GLU A 79 58.03 9.19 2.94
CA GLU A 79 59.38 9.76 2.90
C GLU A 79 59.45 11.15 2.24
N CYS A 80 58.40 11.58 1.53
CA CYS A 80 58.39 12.83 0.76
C CYS A 80 57.17 13.71 1.07
N ALA A 81 57.33 14.63 2.03
CA ALA A 81 56.26 15.56 2.43
C ALA A 81 55.64 16.37 1.27
N PRO A 82 56.41 16.92 0.30
CA PRO A 82 55.81 17.62 -0.85
C PRO A 82 54.90 16.75 -1.73
N CYS A 83 55.22 15.46 -1.88
CA CYS A 83 54.35 14.55 -2.63
C CYS A 83 53.15 14.09 -1.81
N ALA A 84 53.27 13.99 -0.48
CA ALA A 84 52.15 13.73 0.42
C ALA A 84 51.11 14.86 0.38
N ASP A 85 51.57 16.12 0.43
CA ASP A 85 50.69 17.29 0.31
C ASP A 85 49.97 17.34 -1.04
N GLU A 86 50.68 17.05 -2.13
CA GLU A 86 50.10 16.99 -3.46
C GLU A 86 49.11 15.82 -3.61
N ALA A 87 49.43 14.65 -3.06
CA ALA A 87 48.55 13.49 -3.05
C ALA A 87 47.23 13.76 -2.30
N LEU A 88 47.29 14.50 -1.18
CA LEU A 88 46.11 14.95 -0.45
C LEU A 88 45.25 15.90 -1.30
N ARG A 89 45.87 16.92 -1.91
CA ARG A 89 45.16 17.85 -2.81
C ARG A 89 44.51 17.14 -3.99
N LEU A 90 45.19 16.16 -4.58
CA LEU A 90 44.65 15.37 -5.69
C LEU A 90 43.48 14.49 -5.22
N ARG A 91 43.54 13.87 -4.05
CA ARG A 91 42.40 13.13 -3.48
C ARG A 91 41.20 14.05 -3.19
N ASP A 92 41.44 15.22 -2.64
CA ASP A 92 40.39 16.22 -2.40
C ASP A 92 39.74 16.66 -3.72
N ALA A 93 40.54 16.88 -4.77
CA ALA A 93 40.06 17.22 -6.11
C ALA A 93 39.31 16.05 -6.78
N VAL A 94 39.73 14.80 -6.59
CA VAL A 94 39.00 13.61 -7.06
C VAL A 94 37.62 13.53 -6.41
N GLY A 95 37.49 13.95 -5.14
CA GLY A 95 36.18 14.10 -4.48
C GLY A 95 35.21 15.04 -5.19
N LEU A 96 35.72 16.06 -5.89
CA LEU A 96 34.92 16.99 -6.70
C LEU A 96 34.60 16.45 -8.11
N LEU A 97 35.38 15.48 -8.60
CA LEU A 97 35.19 14.81 -9.90
C LEU A 97 34.31 13.56 -9.79
N HIS A 98 34.04 13.07 -8.57
CA HIS A 98 33.13 11.96 -8.36
C HIS A 98 31.70 12.46 -8.61
N THR A 99 31.21 12.22 -9.83
CA THR A 99 29.80 12.38 -10.16
C THR A 99 28.97 11.57 -9.17
N ASP A 100 27.94 12.21 -8.61
CA ASP A 100 27.03 11.66 -7.59
C ASP A 100 26.78 10.16 -7.82
N ARG A 101 27.21 9.34 -6.85
CA ARG A 101 26.70 7.97 -6.77
C ARG A 101 25.18 8.07 -6.72
N SER A 102 24.48 7.21 -7.48
CA SER A 102 23.03 7.16 -7.42
C SER A 102 22.57 7.10 -5.96
N LEU A 103 21.82 8.13 -5.54
CA LEU A 103 21.13 8.20 -4.25
C LEU A 103 19.86 7.33 -4.28
N ASP A 104 19.86 6.22 -5.02
CA ASP A 104 18.83 5.19 -4.89
C ASP A 104 18.99 4.51 -3.53
N LEU A 105 18.62 5.26 -2.49
CA LEU A 105 18.39 4.74 -1.17
C LEU A 105 17.28 3.71 -1.31
N ASP A 106 17.45 2.58 -0.64
CA ASP A 106 16.39 1.59 -0.48
C ASP A 106 15.09 2.33 -0.10
N PRO A 107 13.99 2.18 -0.86
CA PRO A 107 12.72 2.84 -0.55
C PRO A 107 12.22 2.57 0.88
N LEU A 108 12.63 1.45 1.48
CA LEU A 108 12.33 1.05 2.85
C LEU A 108 13.32 1.61 3.88
N LEU A 109 14.36 2.34 3.48
CA LEU A 109 15.31 2.95 4.41
C LEU A 109 14.60 3.95 5.33
N ARG A 110 13.77 4.83 4.76
CA ARG A 110 13.04 5.82 5.55
C ARG A 110 12.12 5.15 6.57
N SER A 111 11.34 4.16 6.16
CA SER A 111 10.43 3.44 7.06
C SER A 111 11.19 2.73 8.18
N ARG A 112 12.26 1.99 7.87
CA ARG A 112 13.11 1.31 8.87
C ARG A 112 13.77 2.28 9.84
N VAL A 113 14.25 3.43 9.37
CA VAL A 113 14.86 4.45 10.23
C VAL A 113 13.80 5.03 11.17
N LEU A 114 12.63 5.39 10.66
CA LEU A 114 11.53 5.91 11.49
C LEU A 114 11.06 4.88 12.51
N GLU A 115 10.89 3.61 12.10
CA GLU A 115 10.53 2.51 12.99
C GLU A 115 11.56 2.32 14.10
N ASN A 116 12.86 2.33 13.76
CA ASN A 116 13.94 2.25 14.76
C ASN A 116 13.90 3.43 15.74
N CYS A 117 13.72 4.65 15.24
CA CYS A 117 13.60 5.85 16.06
C CYS A 117 12.40 5.80 17.00
N LEU A 118 11.23 5.38 16.51
CA LEU A 118 10.01 5.24 17.30
C LEU A 118 10.12 4.11 18.33
N GLY A 119 10.78 3.00 17.98
CA GLY A 119 11.09 1.92 18.92
C GLY A 119 12.03 2.35 20.06
N ARG A 120 13.01 3.22 19.77
CA ARG A 120 13.91 3.78 20.77
C ARG A 120 13.25 4.81 21.68
N ARG A 121 12.29 5.58 21.14
CA ARG A 121 11.56 6.62 21.87
C ARG A 121 10.06 6.45 21.69
N PRO A 122 9.46 5.44 22.35
CA PRO A 122 8.03 5.19 22.23
C PRO A 122 7.24 6.38 22.74
N ALA A 123 6.08 6.62 22.13
CA ALA A 123 5.13 7.61 22.61
C ALA A 123 4.72 7.27 24.05
N ARG A 124 4.71 8.28 24.93
CA ARG A 124 4.27 8.11 26.31
C ARG A 124 2.83 7.59 26.39
N ILE A 125 2.00 8.05 25.45
CA ILE A 125 0.61 7.63 25.25
C ILE A 125 0.51 7.27 23.76
N PRO A 126 0.54 5.97 23.40
CA PRO A 126 0.39 5.57 22.01
C PRO A 126 -1.06 5.67 21.55
N VAL A 127 -1.25 5.92 20.26
CA VAL A 127 -2.56 5.77 19.60
C VAL A 127 -2.92 4.28 19.59
N PRO A 128 -4.15 3.89 19.97
CA PRO A 128 -4.56 2.49 19.90
C PRO A 128 -4.50 1.95 18.48
N ASP A 129 -4.06 0.71 18.30
CA ASP A 129 -3.90 0.11 16.97
C ASP A 129 -5.18 0.19 16.14
N TRP A 130 -6.36 -0.02 16.74
CA TRP A 130 -7.64 0.07 16.06
C TRP A 130 -8.03 1.49 15.59
N ALA A 131 -7.40 2.53 16.14
CA ALA A 131 -7.60 3.92 15.73
C ALA A 131 -6.55 4.44 14.75
N SER A 132 -5.43 3.72 14.57
CA SER A 132 -4.28 4.16 13.77
C SER A 132 -4.59 4.45 12.30
N ALA A 133 -5.56 3.75 11.69
CA ALA A 133 -5.96 4.02 10.32
C ALA A 133 -6.62 5.41 10.20
N TYR A 134 -7.52 5.77 11.13
CA TYR A 134 -8.16 7.08 11.11
C TYR A 134 -7.15 8.20 11.37
N ASP A 135 -6.26 8.03 12.36
CA ASP A 135 -5.17 8.98 12.63
C ASP A 135 -4.32 9.25 11.39
N ALA A 136 -3.90 8.19 10.70
CA ALA A 136 -3.06 8.30 9.51
C ALA A 136 -3.80 8.92 8.32
N GLU A 137 -5.00 8.45 7.97
CA GLU A 137 -5.71 8.95 6.78
C GLU A 137 -6.20 10.39 6.98
N ALA A 138 -6.62 10.76 8.20
CA ALA A 138 -6.95 12.14 8.49
C ALA A 138 -5.72 13.07 8.44
N ALA A 139 -4.56 12.62 8.93
CA ALA A 139 -3.30 13.37 8.82
C ALA A 139 -2.85 13.52 7.35
N ARG A 140 -3.02 12.48 6.53
CA ARG A 140 -2.72 12.54 5.08
C ARG A 140 -3.64 13.51 4.36
N LEU A 141 -4.93 13.54 4.70
CA LEU A 141 -5.87 14.53 4.16
C LEU A 141 -5.51 15.95 4.63
N ASP A 142 -5.19 16.16 5.91
CA ASP A 142 -4.76 17.48 6.40
C ASP A 142 -3.48 17.97 5.70
N ALA A 143 -2.55 17.07 5.40
CA ALA A 143 -1.34 17.39 4.63
C ALA A 143 -1.68 17.85 3.21
N LEU A 144 -2.60 17.18 2.50
CA LEU A 144 -3.09 17.62 1.19
C LEU A 144 -3.71 19.02 1.27
N LEU A 145 -4.57 19.27 2.26
CA LEU A 145 -5.26 20.55 2.46
C LEU A 145 -4.32 21.67 2.89
N ASN A 146 -3.14 21.36 3.42
CA ASN A 146 -2.21 22.35 3.93
C ASN A 146 -1.64 23.26 2.84
N ASP A 147 -1.51 22.73 1.64
CA ASP A 147 -0.89 23.42 0.51
C ASP A 147 -1.91 24.22 -0.31
N PHE A 148 -3.21 24.17 0.05
CA PHE A 148 -4.29 24.82 -0.69
C PHE A 148 -4.35 26.34 -0.42
N GLY A 149 -4.46 27.11 -1.50
CA GLY A 149 -4.88 28.51 -1.47
C GLY A 149 -6.41 28.65 -1.41
N ASP A 150 -6.90 29.88 -1.32
CA ASP A 150 -8.35 30.14 -1.15
C ASP A 150 -9.19 29.66 -2.35
N ALA A 151 -8.62 29.60 -3.55
CA ALA A 151 -9.33 29.15 -4.75
C ALA A 151 -9.62 27.65 -4.72
N GLU A 152 -8.66 26.84 -4.30
CA GLU A 152 -8.77 25.37 -4.23
C GLU A 152 -9.90 24.94 -3.27
N TRP A 153 -10.14 25.68 -2.18
CA TRP A 153 -11.26 25.42 -1.26
C TRP A 153 -12.65 25.51 -1.93
N HIS A 154 -12.75 26.23 -3.05
CA HIS A 154 -13.97 26.38 -3.84
C HIS A 154 -13.98 25.51 -5.09
N ALA A 155 -12.95 24.68 -5.32
CA ALA A 155 -12.91 23.77 -6.45
C ALA A 155 -14.12 22.81 -6.40
N PRO A 156 -14.82 22.59 -7.53
CA PRO A 156 -16.03 21.79 -7.55
C PRO A 156 -15.72 20.30 -7.40
N VAL A 157 -16.34 19.67 -6.41
CA VAL A 157 -16.26 18.22 -6.18
C VAL A 157 -17.61 17.59 -6.49
N ARG A 158 -17.60 16.39 -7.07
CA ARG A 158 -18.81 15.58 -7.29
C ARG A 158 -18.73 14.30 -6.48
N LEU A 159 -19.35 14.32 -5.31
CA LEU A 159 -19.52 13.14 -4.48
C LEU A 159 -20.42 12.13 -5.19
N LYS A 160 -20.11 10.85 -5.04
CA LYS A 160 -20.84 9.71 -5.61
C LYS A 160 -21.09 8.67 -4.53
N TRP A 161 -22.26 8.05 -4.57
CA TRP A 161 -22.61 6.89 -3.76
C TRP A 161 -23.68 6.08 -4.49
N PHE A 162 -24.07 4.94 -3.95
CA PHE A 162 -25.06 4.03 -4.52
C PHE A 162 -26.34 4.04 -3.68
N GLU A 163 -27.48 4.31 -4.32
CA GLU A 163 -28.78 4.31 -3.66
C GLU A 163 -29.84 3.76 -4.62
N ARG A 164 -30.71 2.86 -4.12
CA ARG A 164 -31.85 2.31 -4.89
C ARG A 164 -31.45 1.75 -6.26
N GLU A 165 -30.45 0.88 -6.29
CA GLU A 165 -29.95 0.20 -7.51
C GLU A 165 -29.28 1.12 -8.55
N GLN A 166 -28.90 2.35 -8.17
CA GLN A 166 -28.24 3.28 -9.08
C GLN A 166 -27.15 4.10 -8.39
N GLN A 167 -26.14 4.49 -9.16
CA GLN A 167 -25.19 5.50 -8.71
C GLN A 167 -25.88 6.87 -8.71
N VAL A 168 -25.77 7.56 -7.58
CA VAL A 168 -26.27 8.93 -7.37
C VAL A 168 -25.09 9.85 -7.09
N SER A 169 -25.29 11.16 -7.28
CA SER A 169 -24.21 12.13 -7.08
C SER A 169 -24.70 13.48 -6.56
N ARG A 170 -23.80 14.19 -5.86
CA ARG A 170 -24.03 15.53 -5.31
C ARG A 170 -22.85 16.43 -5.66
N LYS A 171 -23.16 17.62 -6.17
CA LYS A 171 -22.15 18.67 -6.37
C LYS A 171 -21.92 19.40 -5.06
N THR A 172 -20.66 19.64 -4.74
CA THR A 172 -20.21 20.43 -3.60
C THR A 172 -18.85 21.08 -3.93
N THR A 173 -18.16 21.62 -2.94
CA THR A 173 -16.78 22.11 -3.06
C THR A 173 -15.84 21.34 -2.13
N VAL A 174 -14.53 21.52 -2.27
CA VAL A 174 -13.55 21.01 -1.29
C VAL A 174 -13.94 21.38 0.14
N ALA A 175 -14.29 22.64 0.41
CA ALA A 175 -14.76 23.06 1.73
C ALA A 175 -16.06 22.35 2.15
N GLY A 176 -16.95 22.06 1.20
CA GLY A 176 -18.15 21.27 1.44
C GLY A 176 -17.87 19.82 1.82
N VAL A 177 -16.87 19.19 1.21
CA VAL A 177 -16.42 17.83 1.56
C VAL A 177 -15.84 17.79 2.98
N ILE A 178 -14.98 18.74 3.35
CA ILE A 178 -14.45 18.81 4.72
C ILE A 178 -15.55 19.10 5.73
N GLY A 179 -16.52 19.95 5.38
CA GLY A 179 -17.73 20.16 6.17
C GLY A 179 -18.55 18.88 6.38
N HIS A 180 -18.68 18.06 5.34
CA HIS A 180 -19.32 16.74 5.42
C HIS A 180 -18.56 15.81 6.38
N LEU A 181 -17.25 15.66 6.21
CA LEU A 181 -16.42 14.82 7.09
C LEU A 181 -16.53 15.24 8.55
N MET A 182 -16.40 16.54 8.83
CA MET A 182 -16.55 17.10 10.17
C MET A 182 -17.94 16.85 10.76
N ALA A 183 -18.98 17.02 9.94
CA ALA A 183 -20.34 16.73 10.36
C ALA A 183 -20.43 15.26 10.79
N VAL A 184 -20.05 14.31 9.94
CA VAL A 184 -20.22 12.88 10.25
C VAL A 184 -19.30 12.40 11.39
N ASP A 185 -18.08 12.93 11.51
CA ASP A 185 -17.16 12.69 12.65
C ASP A 185 -17.80 13.09 14.00
N GLY A 186 -18.77 14.00 13.97
CA GLY A 186 -19.56 14.37 15.14
C GLY A 186 -20.42 13.23 15.71
N LEU A 187 -20.72 12.17 14.95
CA LEU A 187 -21.34 10.94 15.49
C LEU A 187 -20.41 10.24 16.48
N VAL A 188 -19.12 10.18 16.13
CA VAL A 188 -18.07 9.60 16.98
C VAL A 188 -17.82 10.49 18.20
N ALA A 189 -17.78 11.81 17.99
CA ALA A 189 -17.65 12.78 19.08
C ALA A 189 -18.78 12.64 20.10
N ALA A 190 -20.03 12.57 19.62
CA ALA A 190 -21.21 12.41 20.47
C ALA A 190 -21.18 11.10 21.26
N ALA A 191 -20.77 9.98 20.64
CA ALA A 191 -20.63 8.71 21.34
C ALA A 191 -19.59 8.79 22.48
N LEU A 192 -18.50 9.53 22.27
CA LEU A 192 -17.47 9.79 23.28
C LEU A 192 -17.86 10.86 24.32
N GLY A 193 -19.06 11.44 24.23
CA GLY A 193 -19.52 12.50 25.13
C GLY A 193 -18.81 13.84 24.92
N LEU A 194 -18.25 14.06 23.73
CA LEU A 194 -17.61 15.31 23.33
C LEU A 194 -18.63 16.25 22.67
N ASP A 195 -18.32 17.55 22.68
CA ASP A 195 -19.12 18.55 22.00
C ASP A 195 -19.04 18.37 20.48
N ASP A 196 -20.15 18.65 19.80
CA ASP A 196 -20.25 18.67 18.34
C ASP A 196 -19.76 20.03 17.80
N PRO A 197 -18.64 20.08 17.05
CA PRO A 197 -18.11 21.33 16.50
C PRO A 197 -19.06 21.99 15.48
N SER A 198 -20.00 21.23 14.92
CA SER A 198 -21.04 21.77 14.01
C SER A 198 -22.14 22.57 14.74
N GLY A 199 -22.15 22.58 16.08
CA GLY A 199 -23.01 23.46 16.88
C GLY A 199 -24.50 23.05 16.91
N GLY A 200 -24.81 21.93 17.57
CA GLY A 200 -26.18 21.52 17.91
C GLY A 200 -26.36 20.00 17.98
N SER A 201 -27.56 19.54 18.35
CA SER A 201 -27.94 18.13 18.23
C SER A 201 -28.36 17.84 16.78
N LEU A 202 -27.39 17.75 15.86
CA LEU A 202 -27.68 17.31 14.49
C LEU A 202 -28.30 15.89 14.49
N PRO A 203 -29.05 15.52 13.44
CA PRO A 203 -29.65 14.19 13.34
C PRO A 203 -28.63 13.05 13.53
N SER A 204 -29.13 11.90 13.98
CA SER A 204 -28.40 10.64 13.87
C SER A 204 -28.36 10.19 12.40
N GLY A 205 -27.21 9.71 11.94
CA GLY A 205 -27.03 9.18 10.58
C GLY A 205 -26.24 10.12 9.65
N PRO A 206 -25.26 9.61 8.88
CA PRO A 206 -24.38 10.42 8.04
C PRO A 206 -25.11 11.38 7.09
N THR A 207 -26.00 10.87 6.24
CA THR A 207 -26.69 11.67 5.21
C THR A 207 -27.50 12.83 5.80
N ALA A 208 -28.35 12.54 6.79
CA ALA A 208 -29.21 13.55 7.42
C ALA A 208 -28.39 14.62 8.14
N ARG A 209 -27.26 14.22 8.72
CA ARG A 209 -26.32 15.10 9.42
C ARG A 209 -25.55 16.00 8.46
N THR A 210 -25.05 15.44 7.36
CA THR A 210 -24.41 16.19 6.26
C THR A 210 -25.34 17.27 5.70
N GLU A 211 -26.57 16.89 5.33
CA GLU A 211 -27.53 17.84 4.75
C GLU A 211 -27.97 18.92 5.76
N ALA A 212 -28.15 18.56 7.03
CA ALA A 212 -28.45 19.54 8.08
C ALA A 212 -27.29 20.54 8.27
N PHE A 213 -26.04 20.08 8.24
CA PHE A 213 -24.87 20.95 8.34
C PHE A 213 -24.73 21.89 7.14
N TRP A 214 -24.85 21.37 5.91
CA TRP A 214 -24.79 22.21 4.72
C TRP A 214 -25.93 23.22 4.66
N THR A 215 -27.13 22.85 5.09
CA THR A 215 -28.31 23.74 5.10
C THR A 215 -28.21 24.82 6.19
N SER A 216 -27.55 24.55 7.32
CA SER A 216 -27.41 25.53 8.41
C SER A 216 -26.43 26.66 8.08
N THR A 217 -25.57 26.47 7.09
CA THR A 217 -24.53 27.43 6.73
C THR A 217 -25.12 28.56 5.87
N ARG A 218 -25.09 29.80 6.37
CA ARG A 218 -25.65 30.98 5.67
C ARG A 218 -24.82 31.46 4.47
N PHE A 219 -23.54 31.10 4.42
CA PHE A 219 -22.60 31.47 3.37
C PHE A 219 -21.93 30.20 2.84
N PRO A 220 -21.37 30.21 1.61
CA PRO A 220 -20.55 29.11 1.13
C PRO A 220 -19.43 28.79 2.12
N LEU A 221 -19.20 27.50 2.37
CA LEU A 221 -18.08 27.05 3.19
C LEU A 221 -16.76 27.44 2.52
N THR A 222 -15.78 27.81 3.35
CA THR A 222 -14.44 28.23 2.93
C THR A 222 -13.39 27.44 3.69
N ARG A 223 -12.10 27.79 3.50
CA ARG A 223 -10.97 27.29 4.30
C ARG A 223 -11.19 27.30 5.81
N ALA A 224 -12.06 28.17 6.32
CA ALA A 224 -12.39 28.25 7.74
C ALA A 224 -12.88 26.94 8.36
N VAL A 225 -13.38 25.99 7.55
CA VAL A 225 -13.81 24.65 8.01
C VAL A 225 -12.64 23.73 8.40
N ARG A 226 -11.41 24.00 7.92
CA ARG A 226 -10.25 23.13 8.17
C ARG A 226 -9.89 23.05 9.65
N GLU A 227 -9.81 24.19 10.33
CA GLU A 227 -9.32 24.21 11.72
C GLU A 227 -10.27 23.48 12.67
N PRO A 228 -11.60 23.70 12.64
CA PRO A 228 -12.54 22.94 13.48
C PRO A 228 -12.54 21.44 13.17
N TRP A 229 -12.46 21.05 11.90
CA TRP A 229 -12.34 19.64 11.50
C TRP A 229 -11.07 19.00 12.05
N ARG A 230 -9.92 19.67 11.88
CA ARG A 230 -8.62 19.19 12.35
C ARG A 230 -8.58 19.05 13.87
N GLU A 231 -9.10 20.03 14.61
CA GLU A 231 -9.16 19.99 16.07
C GLU A 231 -10.10 18.87 16.56
N GLN A 232 -11.20 18.63 15.86
CA GLN A 232 -12.09 17.50 16.15
C GLN A 232 -11.36 16.17 15.99
N THR A 233 -10.70 15.93 14.85
CA THR A 233 -9.90 14.71 14.62
C THR A 233 -8.87 14.50 15.73
N HIS A 234 -8.11 15.55 16.08
CA HIS A 234 -7.13 15.48 17.16
C HIS A 234 -7.76 15.17 18.51
N THR A 235 -8.91 15.78 18.81
CA THR A 235 -9.65 15.54 20.06
C THR A 235 -10.16 14.10 20.12
N LEU A 236 -10.66 13.55 19.02
CA LEU A 236 -11.08 12.15 18.92
C LEU A 236 -9.91 11.20 19.20
N ILE A 237 -8.80 11.35 18.47
CA ILE A 237 -7.61 10.51 18.64
C ILE A 237 -7.04 10.61 20.05
N ARG A 238 -6.94 11.83 20.58
CA ARG A 238 -6.48 12.05 21.96
C ARG A 238 -7.40 11.34 22.95
N THR A 239 -8.70 11.50 22.82
CA THR A 239 -9.70 10.91 23.73
C THR A 239 -9.58 9.39 23.76
N VAL A 240 -9.54 8.73 22.59
CA VAL A 240 -9.43 7.27 22.53
C VAL A 240 -8.07 6.76 23.01
N SER A 241 -7.00 7.55 22.88
CA SER A 241 -5.68 7.20 23.39
C SER A 241 -5.59 7.19 24.92
N PHE A 242 -6.49 7.91 25.60
CA PHE A 242 -6.63 7.87 27.05
C PHE A 242 -7.76 6.95 27.53
N ALA A 243 -8.53 6.37 26.61
CA ALA A 243 -9.69 5.56 26.96
C ALA A 243 -9.29 4.15 27.43
N GLY A 244 -10.10 3.57 28.32
CA GLY A 244 -9.86 2.24 28.89
C GLY A 244 -10.12 1.10 27.90
N ARG A 245 -9.86 -0.14 28.35
CA ARG A 245 -9.97 -1.38 27.55
C ARG A 245 -11.37 -1.68 26.96
N GLY A 246 -12.42 -0.93 27.32
CA GLY A 246 -13.79 -1.11 26.82
C GLY A 246 -14.26 -0.01 25.85
N ALA A 247 -13.37 0.91 25.46
CA ALA A 247 -13.75 2.02 24.60
C ALA A 247 -14.02 1.57 23.15
N ALA A 248 -13.30 0.55 22.69
CA ALA A 248 -13.39 0.04 21.33
C ALA A 248 -14.78 -0.53 21.00
N GLU A 249 -15.47 -1.10 21.99
CA GLU A 249 -16.79 -1.71 21.88
C GLU A 249 -17.95 -0.73 22.06
N LEU A 250 -17.66 0.54 22.37
CA LEU A 250 -18.69 1.56 22.56
C LEU A 250 -19.52 1.70 21.28
N ALA A 251 -20.85 1.60 21.40
CA ALA A 251 -21.73 1.72 20.24
C ALA A 251 -21.82 3.17 19.74
N VAL A 252 -21.52 3.37 18.46
CA VAL A 252 -21.68 4.64 17.74
C VAL A 252 -22.93 4.53 16.86
N PRO A 253 -24.00 5.30 17.12
CA PRO A 253 -25.21 5.28 16.30
C PRO A 253 -24.99 5.93 14.92
N TYR A 254 -25.28 5.19 13.85
CA TYR A 254 -25.23 5.63 12.45
C TYR A 254 -26.62 5.83 11.84
N GLY A 255 -27.63 6.06 12.68
CA GLY A 255 -29.04 6.12 12.27
C GLY A 255 -29.69 4.75 12.44
N ASP A 256 -29.88 4.03 11.34
CA ASP A 256 -30.60 2.74 11.33
C ASP A 256 -29.78 1.56 11.88
N PHE A 257 -28.48 1.76 12.08
CA PHE A 257 -27.55 0.77 12.65
C PHE A 257 -26.56 1.44 13.59
N ALA A 258 -25.77 0.63 14.29
CA ALA A 258 -24.67 1.10 15.12
C ALA A 258 -23.41 0.30 14.82
N LEU A 259 -22.25 0.95 14.91
CA LEU A 259 -20.94 0.32 14.81
C LEU A 259 -20.24 0.38 16.17
N PRO A 260 -19.46 -0.64 16.57
CA PRO A 260 -18.46 -0.48 17.61
C PRO A 260 -17.52 0.68 17.27
N LEU A 261 -17.05 1.43 18.25
CA LEU A 261 -16.18 2.60 18.06
C LEU A 261 -14.96 2.29 17.20
N GLN A 262 -14.37 1.10 17.36
CA GLN A 262 -13.25 0.66 16.51
C GLN A 262 -13.63 0.58 15.02
N ASP A 263 -14.80 0.05 14.71
CA ASP A 263 -15.27 -0.10 13.34
C ASP A 263 -15.77 1.26 12.81
N ALA A 264 -16.34 2.10 13.68
CA ALA A 264 -16.67 3.47 13.35
C ALA A 264 -15.42 4.28 12.96
N LEU A 265 -14.30 4.15 13.66
CA LEU A 265 -13.06 4.83 13.25
C LEU A 265 -12.47 4.25 11.96
N LEU A 266 -12.59 2.94 11.72
CA LEU A 266 -12.19 2.35 10.44
C LEU A 266 -13.07 2.87 9.29
N ASP A 267 -14.38 3.02 9.50
CA ASP A 267 -15.30 3.68 8.57
C ASP A 267 -14.88 5.14 8.32
N ARG A 268 -14.60 5.91 9.37
CA ARG A 268 -14.12 7.29 9.21
C ARG A 268 -12.79 7.37 8.45
N ALA A 269 -11.88 6.42 8.67
CA ALA A 269 -10.62 6.33 7.93
C ALA A 269 -10.85 6.07 6.43
N PHE A 270 -11.79 5.18 6.10
CA PHE A 270 -12.20 4.90 4.73
C PHE A 270 -12.77 6.15 4.07
N GLU A 271 -13.70 6.84 4.74
CA GLU A 271 -14.30 8.09 4.25
C GLU A 271 -13.25 9.20 4.06
N CYS A 272 -12.29 9.37 4.99
CA CYS A 272 -11.19 10.31 4.82
C CYS A 272 -10.37 10.02 3.55
N TRP A 273 -10.03 8.75 3.30
CA TRP A 273 -9.25 8.39 2.12
C TRP A 273 -10.04 8.58 0.81
N ILE A 274 -11.27 8.09 0.74
CA ILE A 274 -12.11 8.21 -0.46
C ILE A 274 -12.30 9.69 -0.82
N HIS A 275 -12.66 10.52 0.17
CA HIS A 275 -12.89 11.94 -0.05
C HIS A 275 -11.61 12.74 -0.25
N ALA A 276 -10.46 12.30 0.27
CA ALA A 276 -9.18 12.86 -0.12
C ALA A 276 -8.91 12.61 -1.62
N GLY A 277 -9.26 11.43 -2.14
CA GLY A 277 -9.25 11.12 -3.56
C GLY A 277 -10.16 12.05 -4.37
N ASP A 278 -11.41 12.23 -3.94
CA ASP A 278 -12.36 13.17 -4.59
C ASP A 278 -11.82 14.60 -4.66
N ILE A 279 -11.19 15.06 -3.58
CA ILE A 279 -10.58 16.40 -3.49
C ILE A 279 -9.36 16.47 -4.41
N ALA A 280 -8.47 15.48 -4.36
CA ALA A 280 -7.26 15.43 -5.16
C ALA A 280 -7.58 15.41 -6.66
N ASP A 281 -8.58 14.64 -7.08
CA ASP A 281 -9.08 14.63 -8.46
C ASP A 281 -9.61 16.02 -8.89
N ALA A 282 -10.34 16.71 -8.01
CA ALA A 282 -10.90 18.03 -8.30
C ALA A 282 -9.83 19.12 -8.49
N VAL A 283 -8.65 18.95 -7.89
CA VAL A 283 -7.51 19.88 -8.03
C VAL A 283 -6.36 19.31 -8.87
N ALA A 284 -6.56 18.17 -9.53
CA ALA A 284 -5.55 17.46 -10.33
C ALA A 284 -4.25 17.16 -9.57
N TYR A 285 -4.37 16.70 -8.32
CA TYR A 285 -3.25 16.31 -7.46
C TYR A 285 -3.14 14.77 -7.36
N PRO A 286 -1.93 14.18 -7.40
CA PRO A 286 -1.78 12.74 -7.22
C PRO A 286 -2.04 12.32 -5.78
N TYR A 287 -2.85 11.28 -5.56
CA TYR A 287 -3.13 10.77 -4.22
C TYR A 287 -3.13 9.24 -4.18
N ASP A 288 -2.13 8.67 -3.49
CA ASP A 288 -1.93 7.23 -3.45
C ASP A 288 -2.91 6.52 -2.48
N PRO A 289 -3.16 5.21 -2.64
CA PRO A 289 -3.92 4.43 -1.68
C PRO A 289 -3.28 4.39 -0.27
N PRO A 290 -4.04 4.03 0.78
CA PRO A 290 -3.52 3.75 2.11
C PRO A 290 -2.49 2.62 2.12
N SER A 291 -1.78 2.48 3.23
CA SER A 291 -0.91 1.32 3.44
C SER A 291 -1.70 0.01 3.34
N GLY A 292 -1.05 -1.07 2.89
CA GLY A 292 -1.72 -2.38 2.78
C GLY A 292 -2.35 -2.85 4.10
N ALA A 293 -1.74 -2.55 5.25
CA ALA A 293 -2.32 -2.88 6.55
C ALA A 293 -3.59 -2.06 6.87
N HIS A 294 -3.68 -0.82 6.40
CA HIS A 294 -4.88 0.01 6.55
C HIS A 294 -5.99 -0.46 5.60
N LEU A 295 -5.64 -0.67 4.33
CA LEU A 295 -6.55 -1.22 3.31
C LEU A 295 -7.15 -2.54 3.77
N HIS A 296 -6.33 -3.47 4.26
CA HIS A 296 -6.81 -4.77 4.75
C HIS A 296 -7.90 -4.62 5.82
N ARG A 297 -7.68 -3.73 6.80
CA ARG A 297 -8.67 -3.50 7.88
C ARG A 297 -9.97 -2.86 7.39
N MET A 298 -9.89 -1.95 6.42
CA MET A 298 -11.07 -1.35 5.79
C MET A 298 -11.86 -2.39 4.97
N ILE A 299 -11.17 -3.21 4.18
CA ILE A 299 -11.75 -4.30 3.39
C ILE A 299 -12.40 -5.34 4.30
N ASP A 300 -11.69 -5.73 5.36
CA ASP A 300 -12.14 -6.69 6.35
C ASP A 300 -13.42 -6.20 7.07
N LEU A 301 -13.49 -4.91 7.43
CA LEU A 301 -14.73 -4.30 7.92
C LEU A 301 -15.87 -4.41 6.91
N ALA A 302 -15.65 -4.00 5.66
CA ALA A 302 -16.66 -4.07 4.62
C ALA A 302 -17.16 -5.52 4.42
N ALA A 303 -16.25 -6.48 4.32
CA ALA A 303 -16.55 -7.90 4.18
C ALA A 303 -17.38 -8.44 5.36
N ARG A 304 -17.07 -8.06 6.61
CA ARG A 304 -17.84 -8.44 7.79
C ARG A 304 -19.28 -7.93 7.77
N ILE A 305 -19.52 -6.75 7.19
CA ILE A 305 -20.85 -6.12 7.17
C ILE A 305 -21.70 -6.65 6.00
N LEU A 306 -21.10 -7.22 4.94
CA LEU A 306 -21.84 -7.69 3.76
C LEU A 306 -23.01 -8.64 4.05
N PRO A 307 -22.91 -9.64 4.96
CA PRO A 307 -24.05 -10.51 5.28
C PRO A 307 -25.27 -9.72 5.80
N ASP A 308 -25.05 -8.73 6.66
CA ASP A 308 -26.12 -7.86 7.18
C ASP A 308 -26.69 -6.95 6.09
N THR A 309 -25.84 -6.41 5.21
CA THR A 309 -26.27 -5.61 4.05
C THR A 309 -27.11 -6.42 3.08
N LEU A 310 -26.72 -7.67 2.79
CA LEU A 310 -27.52 -8.60 1.98
C LEU A 310 -28.90 -8.82 2.61
N ALA A 311 -28.95 -9.06 3.93
CA ALA A 311 -30.21 -9.25 4.64
C ALA A 311 -31.08 -7.97 4.64
N ALA A 312 -30.47 -6.79 4.79
CA ALA A 312 -31.17 -5.51 4.70
C ALA A 312 -31.76 -5.28 3.31
N ARG A 313 -31.00 -5.55 2.25
CA ARG A 313 -31.47 -5.46 0.85
C ARG A 313 -32.66 -6.39 0.59
N ARG A 314 -32.63 -7.62 1.11
CA ARG A 314 -33.77 -8.55 1.02
C ARG A 314 -35.01 -8.02 1.74
N ARG A 315 -34.87 -7.48 2.95
CA ARG A 315 -35.99 -6.85 3.69
C ARG A 315 -36.58 -5.67 2.93
N ALA A 316 -35.74 -4.93 2.21
CA ALA A 316 -36.17 -3.83 1.35
C ALA A 316 -36.75 -4.27 -0.01
N GLY A 317 -36.78 -5.57 -0.32
CA GLY A 317 -37.25 -6.10 -1.60
C GLY A 317 -36.30 -5.86 -2.78
N LEU A 318 -35.03 -5.54 -2.50
CA LEU A 318 -33.98 -5.26 -3.50
C LEU A 318 -33.11 -6.48 -3.83
N ALA A 319 -33.38 -7.62 -3.20
CA ALA A 319 -32.67 -8.88 -3.43
C ALA A 319 -33.64 -10.08 -3.26
N PRO A 320 -33.41 -11.19 -3.97
CA PRO A 320 -34.21 -12.40 -3.85
C PRO A 320 -34.17 -12.98 -2.42
N PRO A 321 -35.21 -13.74 -2.01
CA PRO A 321 -35.24 -14.37 -0.70
C PRO A 321 -34.07 -15.36 -0.51
N PRO A 322 -33.66 -15.64 0.74
CA PRO A 322 -32.60 -16.60 1.01
C PRO A 322 -32.98 -17.99 0.47
N ARG A 323 -32.01 -18.71 -0.09
CA ARG A 323 -32.27 -20.05 -0.65
C ARG A 323 -32.25 -21.14 0.40
N HIS A 324 -31.30 -21.07 1.34
CA HIS A 324 -31.15 -22.07 2.38
C HIS A 324 -30.79 -21.42 3.72
N LEU A 325 -31.71 -21.47 4.68
CA LEU A 325 -31.47 -21.01 6.04
C LEU A 325 -30.87 -22.14 6.88
N VAL A 326 -29.83 -21.81 7.64
CA VAL A 326 -29.16 -22.71 8.57
C VAL A 326 -29.27 -22.18 10.00
N ALA A 327 -29.04 -23.05 10.99
CA ALA A 327 -28.95 -22.62 12.37
C ALA A 327 -27.80 -21.60 12.56
N ALA A 328 -27.98 -20.66 13.49
CA ALA A 328 -26.95 -19.67 13.79
C ALA A 328 -25.61 -20.34 14.15
N GLY A 329 -24.50 -19.82 13.64
CA GLY A 329 -23.16 -20.38 13.80
C GLY A 329 -22.86 -21.59 12.91
N SER A 330 -23.84 -22.09 12.14
CA SER A 330 -23.62 -23.19 11.20
C SER A 330 -23.09 -22.69 9.84
N PRO A 331 -22.27 -23.47 9.13
CA PRO A 331 -21.86 -23.15 7.77
C PRO A 331 -23.07 -22.99 6.84
N GLY A 332 -23.04 -21.97 5.98
CA GLY A 332 -24.07 -21.71 4.98
C GLY A 332 -23.49 -21.49 3.58
N ARG A 333 -24.36 -21.34 2.57
CA ARG A 333 -23.94 -20.97 1.21
C ARG A 333 -23.07 -19.72 1.27
N SER A 334 -21.89 -19.81 0.67
CA SER A 334 -20.84 -18.81 0.79
C SER A 334 -20.41 -18.31 -0.57
N LEU A 335 -20.11 -17.02 -0.66
CA LEU A 335 -19.34 -16.45 -1.76
C LEU A 335 -17.91 -16.21 -1.28
N ARG A 336 -16.92 -16.71 -2.02
CA ARG A 336 -15.52 -16.34 -1.81
C ARG A 336 -15.26 -14.97 -2.44
N LEU A 337 -14.79 -14.04 -1.63
CA LEU A 337 -14.29 -12.74 -2.04
C LEU A 337 -12.77 -12.77 -1.92
N GLU A 338 -12.10 -12.86 -3.06
CA GLU A 338 -10.65 -12.78 -3.18
C GLU A 338 -10.28 -11.33 -3.53
N ILE A 339 -9.46 -10.70 -2.69
CA ILE A 339 -8.94 -9.36 -2.96
C ILE A 339 -7.45 -9.47 -3.22
N GLU A 340 -7.03 -9.01 -4.39
CA GLU A 340 -5.64 -8.97 -4.83
C GLU A 340 -4.95 -7.66 -4.39
N GLY A 341 -3.62 -7.65 -4.39
CA GLY A 341 -2.82 -6.46 -4.14
C GLY A 341 -2.57 -6.13 -2.67
N ALA A 342 -2.22 -4.87 -2.40
CA ALA A 342 -1.84 -4.42 -1.07
C ALA A 342 -3.04 -4.44 -0.12
N GLY A 343 -2.93 -5.23 0.97
CA GLY A 343 -4.03 -5.42 1.91
C GLY A 343 -5.06 -6.47 1.48
N GLY A 344 -4.78 -7.21 0.40
CA GLY A 344 -5.60 -8.31 -0.09
C GLY A 344 -5.75 -9.48 0.89
N GLY A 345 -6.56 -10.45 0.49
CA GLY A 345 -6.91 -11.62 1.30
C GLY A 345 -8.11 -12.38 0.74
N ASP A 346 -8.55 -13.40 1.48
CA ASP A 346 -9.71 -14.21 1.17
C ASP A 346 -10.76 -14.08 2.28
N TRP A 347 -11.99 -13.75 1.90
CA TRP A 347 -13.15 -13.72 2.80
C TRP A 347 -14.25 -14.64 2.27
N TYR A 348 -14.97 -15.30 3.17
CA TYR A 348 -16.14 -16.10 2.83
C TYR A 348 -17.39 -15.40 3.35
N ILE A 349 -18.19 -14.87 2.43
CA ILE A 349 -19.39 -14.09 2.74
C ILE A 349 -20.59 -15.03 2.82
N ALA A 350 -21.20 -15.12 3.99
CA ALA A 350 -22.44 -15.88 4.17
C ALA A 350 -23.59 -15.23 3.38
N LEU A 351 -24.19 -15.98 2.47
CA LEU A 351 -25.15 -15.42 1.51
C LEU A 351 -26.57 -15.35 2.07
N ASP A 352 -27.03 -16.39 2.78
CA ASP A 352 -28.46 -16.58 3.06
C ASP A 352 -28.91 -16.07 4.44
N SER A 353 -27.98 -15.91 5.40
CA SER A 353 -28.27 -15.42 6.74
C SER A 353 -27.05 -14.73 7.35
N PRO A 354 -27.20 -13.55 7.99
CA PRO A 354 -26.11 -12.91 8.73
C PRO A 354 -25.60 -13.75 9.90
N ALA A 355 -26.43 -14.64 10.45
CA ALA A 355 -26.05 -15.52 11.56
C ALA A 355 -25.32 -16.80 11.10
N ALA A 356 -25.19 -17.04 9.79
CA ALA A 356 -24.46 -18.19 9.26
C ALA A 356 -22.96 -17.89 9.17
N VAL A 357 -22.14 -18.95 9.15
CA VAL A 357 -20.69 -18.84 9.00
C VAL A 357 -20.32 -19.09 7.54
N GLY A 358 -19.55 -18.17 6.96
CA GLY A 358 -18.96 -18.37 5.64
C GLY A 358 -17.89 -19.47 5.66
N SER A 359 -17.85 -20.33 4.64
CA SER A 359 -16.87 -21.42 4.57
C SER A 359 -16.49 -21.81 3.14
N PRO A 360 -15.26 -22.30 2.91
CA PRO A 360 -14.82 -22.83 1.61
C PRO A 360 -15.63 -24.04 1.16
N ASP A 361 -15.99 -24.94 2.07
CA ASP A 361 -16.73 -26.17 1.74
C ASP A 361 -18.14 -25.92 1.18
N HIS A 362 -18.67 -24.70 1.37
CA HIS A 362 -19.98 -24.27 0.91
C HIS A 362 -19.89 -23.10 -0.09
N GLU A 363 -18.73 -22.94 -0.75
CA GLU A 363 -18.54 -21.96 -1.80
C GLU A 363 -19.44 -22.27 -3.01
N VAL A 364 -20.29 -21.32 -3.37
CA VAL A 364 -21.17 -21.42 -4.57
C VAL A 364 -20.80 -20.40 -5.65
N ALA A 365 -19.99 -19.41 -5.30
CA ALA A 365 -19.56 -18.33 -6.17
C ALA A 365 -18.23 -17.73 -5.68
N HIS A 366 -17.49 -17.15 -6.60
CA HIS A 366 -16.21 -16.50 -6.38
C HIS A 366 -16.17 -15.16 -7.13
N ILE A 367 -15.76 -14.12 -6.42
CA ILE A 367 -15.43 -12.79 -6.95
C ILE A 367 -13.96 -12.49 -6.64
N ALA A 368 -13.19 -12.07 -7.65
CA ALA A 368 -11.80 -11.63 -7.50
C ALA A 368 -11.63 -10.17 -7.99
N LEU A 369 -11.07 -9.28 -7.16
CA LEU A 369 -10.91 -7.85 -7.43
C LEU A 369 -9.56 -7.33 -6.91
N ASP A 370 -9.03 -6.24 -7.47
CA ASP A 370 -7.99 -5.46 -6.79
C ASP A 370 -8.56 -4.72 -5.56
N ALA A 371 -7.73 -4.52 -4.52
CA ALA A 371 -8.09 -3.83 -3.28
C ALA A 371 -8.70 -2.43 -3.50
N VAL A 372 -8.12 -1.62 -4.40
CA VAL A 372 -8.63 -0.26 -4.67
C VAL A 372 -9.94 -0.33 -5.44
N GLU A 373 -10.08 -1.27 -6.37
CA GLU A 373 -11.32 -1.47 -7.12
C GLU A 373 -12.48 -1.89 -6.21
N PHE A 374 -12.24 -2.80 -5.26
CA PHE A 374 -13.24 -3.15 -4.24
C PHE A 374 -13.67 -1.94 -3.41
N CYS A 375 -12.71 -1.14 -2.94
CA CYS A 375 -13.01 0.06 -2.16
C CYS A 375 -13.77 1.10 -2.98
N ARG A 376 -13.46 1.30 -4.27
CA ARG A 376 -14.23 2.17 -5.17
C ARG A 376 -15.65 1.68 -5.38
N LEU A 377 -15.85 0.37 -5.50
CA LEU A 377 -17.18 -0.23 -5.54
C LEU A 377 -17.93 0.02 -4.22
N ALA A 378 -17.29 -0.25 -3.08
CA ALA A 378 -17.86 -0.06 -1.75
C ALA A 378 -18.21 1.42 -1.46
N ALA A 379 -17.45 2.36 -2.03
CA ALA A 379 -17.69 3.80 -1.99
C ALA A 379 -18.71 4.27 -3.06
N GLY A 380 -19.30 3.37 -3.85
CA GLY A 380 -20.28 3.72 -4.89
C GLY A 380 -19.69 4.58 -6.02
N HIS A 381 -18.37 4.59 -6.19
CA HIS A 381 -17.68 5.33 -7.25
C HIS A 381 -17.70 4.60 -8.58
N VAL A 382 -17.78 3.28 -8.54
CA VAL A 382 -17.90 2.39 -9.71
C VAL A 382 -19.23 1.64 -9.61
N PRO A 383 -20.08 1.68 -10.65
CA PRO A 383 -21.29 0.86 -10.71
C PRO A 383 -20.96 -0.65 -10.63
N PRO A 384 -21.78 -1.47 -9.95
CA PRO A 384 -21.56 -2.93 -9.82
C PRO A 384 -21.33 -3.66 -11.16
N GLU A 385 -22.02 -3.24 -12.22
CA GLU A 385 -21.89 -3.79 -13.56
C GLU A 385 -20.51 -3.53 -14.19
N ASP A 386 -19.94 -2.36 -13.89
CA ASP A 386 -18.68 -1.85 -14.47
C ASP A 386 -17.45 -2.25 -13.65
N ALA A 387 -17.64 -2.75 -12.43
CA ALA A 387 -16.56 -3.19 -11.55
C ALA A 387 -15.68 -4.24 -12.24
N ALA A 388 -14.36 -3.97 -12.26
CA ALA A 388 -13.34 -4.83 -12.85
C ALA A 388 -13.11 -6.08 -11.98
N ALA A 389 -14.05 -7.01 -12.09
CA ALA A 389 -14.16 -8.19 -11.23
C ALA A 389 -14.05 -9.50 -12.04
N GLY A 390 -13.18 -10.41 -11.59
CA GLY A 390 -13.26 -11.83 -11.93
C GLY A 390 -14.51 -12.45 -11.31
N ARG A 391 -15.27 -13.26 -12.07
CA ARG A 391 -16.58 -13.78 -11.66
C ARG A 391 -16.71 -15.26 -12.03
N LEU A 392 -16.97 -16.13 -11.06
CA LEU A 392 -17.15 -17.57 -11.28
C LEU A 392 -18.27 -18.13 -10.39
N GLY A 393 -19.12 -19.01 -10.93
CA GLY A 393 -20.18 -19.70 -10.16
C GLY A 393 -21.56 -19.06 -10.28
N ASP A 394 -22.33 -19.08 -9.18
CA ASP A 394 -23.73 -18.62 -9.13
C ASP A 394 -23.87 -17.13 -9.45
N ARG A 395 -24.41 -16.82 -10.64
CA ARG A 395 -24.55 -15.44 -11.15
C ARG A 395 -25.44 -14.55 -10.29
N GLU A 396 -26.47 -15.11 -9.65
CA GLU A 396 -27.36 -14.34 -8.78
C GLU A 396 -26.63 -13.95 -7.50
N ALA A 397 -25.91 -14.89 -6.88
CA ALA A 397 -25.10 -14.61 -5.70
C ALA A 397 -24.02 -13.54 -5.97
N ILE A 398 -23.35 -13.62 -7.13
CA ILE A 398 -22.35 -12.63 -7.54
C ILE A 398 -22.98 -11.24 -7.68
N ARG A 399 -24.09 -11.15 -8.42
CA ARG A 399 -24.81 -9.89 -8.62
C ARG A 399 -25.25 -9.28 -7.29
N ASP A 400 -25.84 -10.09 -6.42
CA ASP A 400 -26.34 -9.63 -5.12
C ASP A 400 -25.23 -9.14 -4.21
N VAL A 401 -24.06 -9.81 -4.19
CA VAL A 401 -22.91 -9.35 -3.41
C VAL A 401 -22.34 -8.05 -3.97
N LEU A 402 -22.14 -7.91 -5.29
CA LEU A 402 -21.63 -6.65 -5.86
C LEU A 402 -22.57 -5.47 -5.57
N LEU A 403 -23.89 -5.69 -5.64
CA LEU A 403 -24.88 -4.69 -5.27
C LEU A 403 -24.89 -4.39 -3.77
N ALA A 404 -24.71 -5.41 -2.92
CA ALA A 404 -24.58 -5.23 -1.48
C ALA A 404 -23.32 -4.43 -1.12
N THR A 405 -22.19 -4.71 -1.78
CA THR A 405 -20.95 -3.93 -1.62
C THR A 405 -21.18 -2.48 -1.98
N ALA A 406 -21.77 -2.17 -3.14
CA ALA A 406 -22.06 -0.79 -3.52
C ALA A 406 -23.01 -0.09 -2.53
N SER A 407 -23.97 -0.82 -1.97
CA SER A 407 -24.94 -0.31 -0.99
C SER A 407 -24.33 0.05 0.38
N LEU A 408 -23.03 -0.19 0.60
CA LEU A 408 -22.32 0.29 1.79
C LEU A 408 -22.10 1.81 1.75
N SER A 409 -21.97 2.38 0.55
CA SER A 409 -21.77 3.82 0.35
C SER A 409 -22.99 4.64 0.74
N ARG A 410 -22.72 5.88 1.17
CA ARG A 410 -23.72 6.86 1.59
C ARG A 410 -23.12 8.26 1.52
N LEU A 411 -23.98 9.27 1.49
CA LEU A 411 -23.64 10.63 1.89
C LEU A 411 -23.68 10.75 3.43
#